data_AF-A0A3C1A5W8-F1
#
_entry.id   AF-A0A3C1A5W8-F1
#
_cell.length_a   1.000
_cell.length_b   1.000
_cell.length_c   1.000
_cell.angle_alpha   90.00
_cell.angle_beta   90.00
_cell.angle_gamma   90.00
#
_symmetry.space_group_name_H-M   'P 1'
#
loop_
_entity.id
_entity.type
_entity.pdbx_description
1 polymer ?
#
loop_
_entity_poly.entity_id
_entity_poly.type
_entity_poly.pdbx_seq_one_letter_code
_entity_poly.pdbx_strand_id
1 'polypeptide(L)'
;QFDRGYISPYMVTDTDKMEAVLDDAYILITDKKISNIQEILPLLEQIVQMGKKLMIIAEDVEGEALTTLILNKLRGTFVCVPVKAPGFGDRRKAMLQDIAILTGGQVISEELGLELKDTQIDQLGRAKQVKIQKENTIIVDGMGDKNAIKDRVNQIRKEIENTSSEFDKEKLQERLAKLAGGVAVIKVGAATETEMKEMKYRIEDALAATKAAVEEGIIAGGGTSYINVIPDVAKLLDSADGDEKTGINIVLKALEEPVRQIAENAGLEGSVIVDKVKACKKGEGFNALTEEYADMLKSGIVDPVKVTRSALENAASVAAMVLTTESLVADKPEKNPPAAPAMDPSMGGMY
;
A
#
# COMPACT_ATOMS: atom_id res chain seq x y z
N GLN A 1 -3.30 -6.96 10.04
CA GLN A 1 -3.73 -6.09 8.92
C GLN A 1 -5.21 -6.28 8.67
N PHE A 2 -5.93 -5.21 8.32
CA PHE A 2 -7.32 -5.27 7.86
C PHE A 2 -7.61 -4.23 6.76
N ASP A 3 -8.64 -4.49 5.96
CA ASP A 3 -8.91 -3.81 4.68
C ASP A 3 -9.83 -2.59 4.87
N ARG A 4 -9.39 -1.69 5.77
CA ARG A 4 -9.98 -0.36 5.96
C ARG A 4 -8.85 0.64 6.09
N GLY A 5 -8.88 1.67 5.26
CA GLY A 5 -7.91 2.76 5.29
C GLY A 5 -8.39 4.00 6.04
N TYR A 6 -7.63 5.09 5.88
CA TYR A 6 -8.01 6.40 6.40
C TYR A 6 -9.31 6.90 5.75
N ILE A 7 -10.15 7.58 6.53
CA ILE A 7 -11.42 8.13 6.01
C ILE A 7 -11.17 9.32 5.07
N SER A 8 -10.09 10.08 5.30
CA SER A 8 -9.74 11.25 4.49
C SER A 8 -8.24 11.27 4.15
N PRO A 9 -7.85 11.58 2.89
CA PRO A 9 -6.46 11.74 2.49
C PRO A 9 -5.72 12.81 3.29
N TYR A 10 -6.45 13.78 3.86
CA TYR A 10 -5.84 14.80 4.72
C TYR A 10 -5.23 14.21 6.00
N MET A 11 -5.49 12.96 6.35
CA MET A 11 -4.91 12.28 7.52
C MET A 11 -3.50 11.71 7.28
N VAL A 12 -3.02 11.70 6.04
CA VAL A 12 -1.69 11.19 5.66
C VAL A 12 -0.58 11.97 6.37
N THR A 13 0.42 11.26 6.92
CA THR A 13 1.60 11.88 7.56
C THR A 13 2.83 11.84 6.66
N ASP A 14 2.93 10.82 5.80
CA ASP A 14 3.96 10.67 4.77
C ASP A 14 3.31 10.94 3.40
N THR A 15 3.51 12.14 2.88
CA THR A 15 2.91 12.59 1.61
C THR A 15 3.51 11.91 0.39
N ASP A 16 4.72 11.39 0.48
CA ASP A 16 5.38 10.73 -0.64
C ASP A 16 4.76 9.34 -0.87
N LYS A 17 4.49 8.63 0.23
CA LYS A 17 3.88 7.28 0.19
C LYS A 17 2.36 7.28 0.28
N MET A 18 1.74 8.43 0.54
CA MET A 18 0.31 8.55 0.82
C MET A 18 -0.14 7.62 1.96
N GLU A 19 0.64 7.56 3.04
CA GLU A 19 0.33 6.76 4.24
C GLU A 19 0.40 7.58 5.54
N ALA A 20 -0.41 7.20 6.53
CA ALA A 20 -0.32 7.73 7.90
C ALA A 20 0.46 6.75 8.78
N VAL A 21 1.53 7.23 9.42
CA VAL A 21 2.42 6.45 10.28
C VAL A 21 2.36 7.00 11.70
N LEU A 22 1.82 6.16 12.60
CA LEU A 22 1.62 6.48 14.01
C LEU A 22 2.54 5.61 14.87
N ASP A 23 3.64 6.17 15.34
CA ASP A 23 4.54 5.51 16.30
C ASP A 23 4.02 5.67 17.74
N ASP A 24 4.22 4.65 18.56
CA ASP A 24 3.71 4.56 19.94
C ASP A 24 2.23 4.95 20.06
N ALA A 25 1.41 4.40 19.16
CA ALA A 25 0.02 4.78 18.98
C ALA A 25 -0.88 4.21 20.08
N TYR A 26 -1.82 5.02 20.52
CA TYR A 26 -3.00 4.59 21.27
C TYR A 26 -4.13 4.28 20.28
N ILE A 27 -4.98 3.32 20.62
CA ILE A 27 -6.01 2.80 19.72
C ILE A 27 -7.34 2.77 20.49
N LEU A 28 -8.25 3.67 20.11
CA LEU A 28 -9.65 3.63 20.54
C LEU A 28 -10.39 2.62 19.66
N ILE A 29 -11.10 1.68 20.28
CA ILE A 29 -11.83 0.62 19.60
C ILE A 29 -13.29 0.69 20.03
N THR A 30 -14.18 1.01 19.11
CA THR A 30 -15.62 1.11 19.38
C THR A 30 -16.43 0.56 18.21
N ASP A 31 -17.61 0.02 18.53
CA ASP A 31 -18.62 -0.36 17.54
C ASP A 31 -19.61 0.79 17.24
N LYS A 32 -19.47 1.94 17.90
CA LYS A 32 -20.33 3.12 17.71
C LYS A 32 -19.90 3.96 16.51
N LYS A 33 -20.86 4.73 16.02
CA LYS A 33 -20.65 5.82 15.07
C LYS A 33 -20.29 7.10 15.81
N ILE A 34 -19.25 7.80 15.37
CA ILE A 34 -18.81 9.06 15.97
C ILE A 34 -19.15 10.21 15.02
N SER A 35 -20.23 10.93 15.31
CA SER A 35 -20.65 12.13 14.56
C SER A 35 -20.37 13.42 15.32
N ASN A 36 -20.36 13.37 16.66
CA ASN A 36 -20.16 14.50 17.56
C ASN A 36 -18.79 14.40 18.27
N ILE A 37 -17.98 15.46 18.16
CA ILE A 37 -16.66 15.51 18.80
C ILE A 37 -16.75 15.51 20.34
N GLN A 38 -17.85 16.01 20.92
CA GLN A 38 -18.06 16.11 22.37
C GLN A 38 -18.06 14.74 23.08
N GLU A 39 -18.35 13.66 22.35
CA GLU A 39 -18.35 12.31 22.91
C GLU A 39 -16.94 11.77 23.17
N ILE A 40 -15.95 12.27 22.42
CA ILE A 40 -14.55 11.83 22.53
C ILE A 40 -13.62 12.95 23.01
N LEU A 41 -14.13 14.17 23.20
CA LEU A 41 -13.35 15.33 23.61
C LEU A 41 -12.54 15.08 24.91
N PRO A 42 -13.11 14.50 25.98
CA PRO A 42 -12.35 14.24 27.21
C PRO A 42 -11.14 13.33 26.98
N LEU A 43 -11.30 12.32 26.13
CA LEU A 43 -10.24 11.39 25.76
C LEU A 43 -9.16 12.07 24.90
N LEU A 44 -9.58 12.90 23.94
CA LEU A 44 -8.66 13.64 23.08
C LEU A 44 -7.78 14.58 23.88
N GLU A 45 -8.34 15.30 24.85
CA GLU A 45 -7.57 16.20 25.73
C GLU A 45 -6.47 15.46 26.49
N GLN A 46 -6.77 14.27 27.01
CA GLN A 46 -5.79 13.44 27.71
C GLN A 46 -4.66 12.98 26.77
N ILE A 47 -4.97 12.53 25.56
CA ILE A 47 -3.97 12.11 24.57
C ILE A 47 -3.06 13.28 24.16
N VAL A 48 -3.66 14.47 23.96
CA VAL A 48 -2.92 15.70 23.62
C VAL A 48 -1.96 16.08 24.74
N GLN A 49 -2.41 16.03 26.00
CA GLN A 49 -1.56 16.30 27.17
C GLN A 49 -0.38 15.33 27.28
N MET A 50 -0.58 14.07 26.88
CA MET A 50 0.49 13.07 26.85
C MET A 50 1.44 13.22 25.65
N GLY A 51 1.10 14.05 24.66
CA GLY A 51 1.85 14.20 23.41
C GLY A 51 1.88 12.90 22.58
N LYS A 52 0.83 12.09 22.67
CA LYS A 52 0.76 10.79 21.99
C LYS A 52 -0.13 10.85 20.75
N LYS A 53 0.06 9.87 19.86
CA LYS A 53 -0.71 9.73 18.62
C LYS A 53 -1.89 8.79 18.85
N LEU A 54 -3.05 9.09 18.28
CA LEU A 54 -4.27 8.29 18.43
C LEU A 54 -4.73 7.71 17.09
N MET A 55 -5.16 6.47 17.12
CA MET A 55 -5.93 5.82 16.07
C MET A 55 -7.33 5.56 16.60
N ILE A 56 -8.36 5.87 15.80
CA ILE A 56 -9.76 5.57 16.15
C ILE A 56 -10.29 4.51 15.20
N ILE A 57 -10.74 3.38 15.73
CA ILE A 57 -11.48 2.35 15.01
C ILE A 57 -12.93 2.42 15.46
N ALA A 58 -13.81 2.89 14.58
CA ALA A 58 -15.24 3.08 14.87
C ALA A 58 -16.09 2.52 13.73
N GLU A 59 -17.40 2.31 13.93
CA GLU A 59 -18.28 1.93 12.82
C GLU A 59 -18.19 2.95 11.67
N ASP A 60 -18.28 4.22 12.01
CA ASP A 60 -17.99 5.34 11.11
C ASP A 60 -17.57 6.58 11.90
N VAL A 61 -16.84 7.48 11.25
CA VAL A 61 -16.54 8.81 11.79
C VAL A 61 -16.91 9.84 10.73
N GLU A 62 -17.89 10.70 11.04
CA GLU A 62 -18.48 11.62 10.08
C GLU A 62 -18.80 12.98 10.70
N GLY A 63 -19.35 13.88 9.87
CA GLY A 63 -19.90 15.16 10.31
C GLY A 63 -18.88 16.08 10.97
N GLU A 64 -19.29 16.68 12.09
CA GLU A 64 -18.50 17.64 12.85
C GLU A 64 -17.22 16.99 13.42
N ALA A 65 -17.33 15.75 13.91
CA ALA A 65 -16.19 15.02 14.46
C ALA A 65 -15.06 14.86 13.44
N LEU A 66 -15.37 14.36 12.23
CA LEU A 66 -14.37 14.18 11.18
C LEU A 66 -13.72 15.51 10.76
N THR A 67 -14.55 16.55 10.56
CA THR A 67 -14.07 17.88 10.17
C THR A 67 -13.11 18.46 11.20
N THR A 68 -13.44 18.30 12.48
CA THR A 68 -12.62 18.79 13.60
C THR A 68 -11.30 18.04 13.69
N LEU A 69 -11.29 16.71 13.50
CA LEU A 69 -10.06 15.92 13.46
C LEU A 69 -9.16 16.33 12.29
N ILE A 70 -9.72 16.57 11.10
CA ILE A 70 -8.96 17.02 9.92
C ILE A 70 -8.31 18.38 10.20
N LEU A 71 -9.08 19.34 10.70
CA LEU A 71 -8.57 20.69 10.98
C LEU A 71 -7.45 20.68 12.02
N ASN A 72 -7.58 19.86 13.08
CA ASN A 72 -6.54 19.74 14.09
C ASN A 72 -5.26 19.11 13.56
N LYS A 73 -5.38 18.07 12.71
CA LYS A 73 -4.23 17.47 12.04
C LYS A 73 -3.53 18.48 11.14
N LEU A 74 -4.28 19.22 10.31
CA LEU A 74 -3.72 20.22 9.39
C LEU A 74 -3.01 21.37 10.12
N ARG A 75 -3.50 21.74 11.31
CA ARG A 75 -2.85 22.73 12.19
C ARG A 75 -1.63 22.19 12.94
N GLY A 76 -1.39 20.88 12.89
CA GLY A 76 -0.29 20.22 13.61
C GLY A 76 -0.50 20.12 15.13
N THR A 77 -1.72 20.35 15.63
CA THR A 77 -2.00 20.34 17.08
C THR A 77 -1.81 18.95 17.69
N PHE A 78 -2.38 17.93 17.04
CA PHE A 78 -2.18 16.52 17.39
C PHE A 78 -2.51 15.61 16.21
N VAL A 79 -1.97 14.39 16.23
CA VAL A 79 -2.16 13.41 15.16
C VAL A 79 -3.17 12.37 15.61
N CYS A 80 -4.36 12.43 15.01
CA CYS A 80 -5.40 11.42 15.19
C CYS A 80 -5.95 10.97 13.84
N VAL A 81 -5.94 9.66 13.60
CA VAL A 81 -6.37 9.08 12.32
C VAL A 81 -7.54 8.12 12.56
N PRO A 82 -8.77 8.49 12.15
CA PRO A 82 -9.91 7.61 12.21
C PRO A 82 -9.93 6.65 11.00
N VAL A 83 -10.28 5.40 11.27
CA VAL A 83 -10.53 4.35 10.29
C VAL A 83 -11.85 3.66 10.60
N LYS A 84 -12.53 3.16 9.57
CA LYS A 84 -13.75 2.38 9.78
C LYS A 84 -13.42 0.99 10.32
N ALA A 85 -14.31 0.44 11.13
CA ALA A 85 -14.21 -0.90 11.65
C ALA A 85 -14.24 -1.93 10.51
N PRO A 86 -13.42 -2.99 10.59
CA PRO A 86 -13.47 -4.06 9.60
C PRO A 86 -14.69 -4.96 9.84
N GLY A 87 -15.24 -5.51 8.76
CA GLY A 87 -16.40 -6.39 8.82
C GLY A 87 -17.73 -5.67 9.07
N PHE A 88 -18.79 -6.49 9.20
CA PHE A 88 -20.18 -6.06 9.35
C PHE A 88 -20.90 -6.97 10.36
N GLY A 89 -21.93 -6.45 11.04
CA GLY A 89 -22.72 -7.21 12.01
C GLY A 89 -21.86 -7.88 13.10
N ASP A 90 -22.19 -9.13 13.44
CA ASP A 90 -21.47 -9.91 14.47
C ASP A 90 -19.99 -10.11 14.16
N ARG A 91 -19.63 -10.15 12.86
CA ARG A 91 -18.24 -10.28 12.43
C ARG A 91 -17.44 -9.03 12.79
N ARG A 92 -18.05 -7.84 12.71
CA ARG A 92 -17.40 -6.60 13.17
C ARG A 92 -17.08 -6.68 14.66
N LYS A 93 -18.06 -7.08 15.49
CA LYS A 93 -17.86 -7.23 16.94
C LYS A 93 -16.73 -8.21 17.25
N ALA A 94 -16.73 -9.37 16.60
CA ALA A 94 -15.68 -10.37 16.77
C ALA A 94 -14.29 -9.87 16.35
N MET A 95 -14.20 -9.12 15.24
CA MET A 95 -12.93 -8.54 14.76
C MET A 95 -12.45 -7.37 15.64
N LEU A 96 -13.36 -6.53 16.15
CA LEU A 96 -13.00 -5.49 17.11
C LEU A 96 -12.46 -6.09 18.41
N GLN A 97 -13.06 -7.18 18.88
CA GLN A 97 -12.55 -7.93 20.04
C GLN A 97 -11.16 -8.51 19.76
N ASP A 98 -10.91 -9.04 18.55
CA ASP A 98 -9.60 -9.56 18.17
C ASP A 98 -8.54 -8.44 18.21
N ILE A 99 -8.88 -7.25 17.71
CA ILE A 99 -7.97 -6.09 17.72
C ILE A 99 -7.73 -5.60 19.16
N ALA A 100 -8.77 -5.57 19.99
CA ALA A 100 -8.66 -5.24 21.42
C ALA A 100 -7.70 -6.19 22.13
N ILE A 101 -7.87 -7.50 21.98
CA ILE A 101 -6.98 -8.50 22.58
C ILE A 101 -5.54 -8.37 22.06
N LEU A 102 -5.37 -8.15 20.74
CA LEU A 102 -4.05 -7.98 20.13
C LEU A 102 -3.30 -6.75 20.67
N THR A 103 -4.02 -5.67 20.95
CA THR A 103 -3.45 -4.36 21.34
C THR A 103 -3.48 -4.13 22.85
N GLY A 104 -4.14 -5.01 23.61
CA GLY A 104 -4.32 -4.86 25.06
C GLY A 104 -5.39 -3.83 25.46
N GLY A 105 -6.27 -3.45 24.52
CA GLY A 105 -7.37 -2.52 24.77
C GLY A 105 -8.70 -3.22 25.08
N GLN A 106 -9.72 -2.41 25.31
CA GLN A 106 -11.11 -2.85 25.50
C GLN A 106 -12.01 -2.23 24.42
N VAL A 107 -12.97 -3.01 23.92
CA VAL A 107 -13.98 -2.48 22.99
C VAL A 107 -15.00 -1.66 23.78
N ILE A 108 -15.13 -0.37 23.44
CA ILE A 108 -16.13 0.53 24.01
C ILE A 108 -17.44 0.35 23.25
N SER A 109 -18.41 -0.31 23.88
CA SER A 109 -19.72 -0.64 23.32
C SER A 109 -20.83 -0.43 24.36
N GLU A 110 -22.00 -0.02 23.88
CA GLU A 110 -23.22 0.10 24.68
C GLU A 110 -23.67 -1.25 25.27
N GLU A 111 -23.42 -2.35 24.56
CA GLU A 111 -23.79 -3.70 25.03
C GLU A 111 -23.00 -4.12 26.28
N LEU A 112 -21.82 -3.53 26.48
CA LEU A 112 -20.98 -3.72 27.65
C LEU A 112 -21.22 -2.66 28.74
N GLY A 113 -22.18 -1.74 28.52
CA GLY A 113 -22.47 -0.63 29.42
C GLY A 113 -21.39 0.45 29.45
N LEU A 114 -20.58 0.57 28.38
CA LEU A 114 -19.49 1.54 28.29
C LEU A 114 -19.88 2.72 27.39
N GLU A 115 -19.55 3.93 27.85
CA GLU A 115 -19.74 5.16 27.10
C GLU A 115 -18.42 5.77 26.63
N LEU A 116 -18.43 6.42 25.46
CA LEU A 116 -17.25 7.08 24.90
C LEU A 116 -16.74 8.23 25.79
N LYS A 117 -17.67 8.91 26.48
CA LYS A 117 -17.35 10.05 27.37
C LYS A 117 -16.58 9.64 28.62
N ASP A 118 -16.83 8.43 29.10
CA ASP A 118 -16.23 7.88 30.33
C ASP A 118 -15.01 6.99 30.04
N THR A 119 -14.58 6.94 28.78
CA THR A 119 -13.45 6.09 28.36
C THR A 119 -12.15 6.55 29.01
N GLN A 120 -11.43 5.61 29.61
CA GLN A 120 -10.15 5.85 30.26
C GLN A 120 -8.97 5.40 29.39
N ILE A 121 -7.78 5.93 29.68
CA ILE A 121 -6.55 5.67 28.89
C ILE A 121 -6.12 4.21 28.96
N ASP A 122 -6.38 3.54 30.07
CA ASP A 122 -6.08 2.13 30.31
C ASP A 122 -6.96 1.19 29.47
N GLN A 123 -8.12 1.66 29.00
CA GLN A 123 -8.99 0.93 28.09
C GLN A 123 -8.55 1.02 26.63
N LEU A 124 -7.62 1.93 26.31
CA LEU A 124 -7.11 2.07 24.94
C LEU A 124 -6.09 0.98 24.63
N GLY A 125 -6.18 0.44 23.41
CA GLY A 125 -5.16 -0.44 22.87
C GLY A 125 -3.84 0.32 22.64
N ARG A 126 -2.73 -0.40 22.66
CA ARG A 126 -1.41 0.17 22.34
C ARG A 126 -0.69 -0.68 21.29
N ALA A 127 0.02 0.00 20.40
CA ALA A 127 0.87 -0.61 19.41
C ALA A 127 2.14 0.21 19.20
N LYS A 128 3.24 -0.46 18.88
CA LYS A 128 4.51 0.21 18.61
C LYS A 128 4.44 1.10 17.36
N GLN A 129 3.77 0.62 16.32
CA GLN A 129 3.55 1.40 15.11
C GLN A 129 2.24 0.99 14.45
N VAL A 130 1.50 1.96 13.92
CA VAL A 130 0.35 1.73 13.05
C VAL A 130 0.61 2.44 11.72
N LYS A 131 0.39 1.71 10.61
CA LYS A 131 0.41 2.26 9.26
C LYS A 131 -0.97 2.18 8.65
N ILE A 132 -1.46 3.31 8.15
CA ILE A 132 -2.80 3.45 7.57
C ILE A 132 -2.66 3.99 6.15
N GLN A 133 -3.07 3.20 5.18
CA GLN A 133 -3.08 3.52 3.75
C GLN A 133 -4.51 3.83 3.30
N LYS A 134 -4.72 4.07 2.00
CA LYS A 134 -6.05 4.34 1.43
C LYS A 134 -7.04 3.19 1.68
N GLU A 135 -6.58 1.95 1.60
CA GLU A 135 -7.44 0.76 1.66
C GLU A 135 -7.11 -0.17 2.84
N ASN A 136 -5.91 -0.05 3.40
CA ASN A 136 -5.38 -1.00 4.38
C ASN A 136 -4.92 -0.32 5.65
N THR A 137 -5.08 -1.01 6.78
CA THR A 137 -4.45 -0.65 8.05
C THR A 137 -3.64 -1.82 8.61
N ILE A 138 -2.42 -1.51 9.06
CA ILE A 138 -1.46 -2.47 9.60
C ILE A 138 -1.08 -2.00 11.01
N ILE A 139 -1.40 -2.83 12.00
CA ILE A 139 -0.97 -2.65 13.39
C ILE A 139 0.26 -3.54 13.61
N VAL A 140 1.37 -2.93 14.03
CA VAL A 140 2.65 -3.59 14.23
C VAL A 140 2.97 -3.62 15.73
N ASP A 141 3.26 -4.83 16.23
CA ASP A 141 3.71 -5.07 17.62
C ASP A 141 2.71 -4.48 18.64
N GLY A 142 1.51 -5.08 18.69
CA GLY A 142 0.47 -4.75 19.66
C GLY A 142 0.89 -5.20 21.07
N MET A 143 0.59 -4.39 22.08
CA MET A 143 1.00 -4.61 23.47
C MET A 143 0.02 -5.49 24.26
N GLY A 144 -0.74 -6.35 23.58
CA GLY A 144 -1.67 -7.29 24.22
C GLY A 144 -0.97 -8.42 24.99
N ASP A 145 -1.68 -8.99 25.97
CA ASP A 145 -1.19 -10.15 26.71
C ASP A 145 -1.08 -11.38 25.80
N LYS A 146 0.10 -12.01 25.81
CA LYS A 146 0.40 -13.20 25.01
C LYS A 146 -0.50 -14.39 25.37
N ASN A 147 -0.93 -14.51 26.62
CA ASN A 147 -1.83 -15.59 27.02
C ASN A 147 -3.24 -15.34 26.49
N ALA A 148 -3.77 -14.13 26.65
CA ALA A 148 -5.06 -13.75 26.06
C ALA A 148 -5.10 -13.94 24.54
N ILE A 149 -4.03 -13.60 23.81
CA ILE A 149 -3.91 -13.84 22.36
C ILE A 149 -3.93 -15.34 22.05
N LYS A 150 -3.17 -16.17 22.78
CA LYS A 150 -3.16 -17.63 22.59
C LYS A 150 -4.52 -18.26 22.86
N ASP A 151 -5.20 -17.82 23.92
CA ASP A 151 -6.53 -18.29 24.26
C ASP A 151 -7.53 -17.93 23.16
N ARG A 152 -7.44 -16.70 22.64
CA ARG A 152 -8.26 -16.26 21.51
C ARG A 152 -8.01 -17.08 20.24
N VAL A 153 -6.74 -17.35 19.91
CA VAL A 153 -6.36 -18.22 18.78
C VAL A 153 -6.94 -19.62 18.95
N ASN A 154 -6.90 -20.18 20.16
CA ASN A 154 -7.47 -21.49 20.45
C ASN A 154 -9.00 -21.51 20.39
N GLN A 155 -9.68 -20.44 20.81
CA GLN A 155 -11.13 -20.27 20.66
C GLN A 155 -11.52 -20.32 19.18
N ILE A 156 -10.85 -19.53 18.32
CA ILE A 156 -11.13 -19.50 16.88
C ILE A 156 -10.87 -20.86 16.23
N ARG A 157 -9.82 -21.59 16.64
CA ARG A 157 -9.58 -22.97 16.17
C ARG A 157 -10.74 -23.91 16.49
N LYS A 158 -11.29 -23.84 17.70
CA LYS A 158 -12.47 -24.64 18.09
C LYS A 158 -13.72 -24.22 17.32
N GLU A 159 -13.92 -22.92 17.07
CA GLU A 159 -15.02 -22.42 16.24
C GLU A 159 -14.95 -22.97 14.81
N ILE A 160 -13.74 -23.07 14.24
CA ILE A 160 -13.48 -23.66 12.91
C ILE A 160 -13.85 -25.14 12.85
N GLU A 161 -13.58 -25.89 13.92
CA GLU A 161 -13.90 -27.33 14.00
C GLU A 161 -15.41 -27.58 14.15
N ASN A 162 -16.11 -26.66 14.83
CA ASN A 162 -17.53 -26.80 15.14
C ASN A 162 -18.46 -26.25 14.05
N THR A 163 -17.95 -25.47 13.09
CA THR A 163 -18.76 -24.93 12.00
C THR A 163 -18.88 -25.92 10.83
N SER A 164 -20.09 -26.09 10.31
CA SER A 164 -20.38 -26.86 9.09
C SER A 164 -20.43 -26.00 7.82
N SER A 165 -20.35 -24.67 7.98
CA SER A 165 -20.41 -23.70 6.88
C SER A 165 -19.01 -23.45 6.32
N GLU A 166 -18.79 -23.78 5.03
CA GLU A 166 -17.51 -23.52 4.37
C GLU A 166 -17.17 -22.02 4.34
N PHE A 167 -18.17 -21.17 4.14
CA PHE A 167 -18.01 -19.72 4.18
C PHE A 167 -17.51 -19.26 5.55
N ASP A 168 -18.13 -19.70 6.65
CA ASP A 168 -17.68 -19.30 7.99
C ASP A 168 -16.29 -19.86 8.31
N LYS A 169 -15.99 -21.07 7.82
CA LYS A 169 -14.68 -21.70 7.97
C LYS A 169 -13.58 -20.89 7.32
N GLU A 170 -13.75 -20.47 6.07
CA GLU A 170 -12.80 -19.61 5.35
C GLU A 170 -12.56 -18.30 6.12
N LYS A 171 -13.64 -17.71 6.63
CA LYS A 171 -13.60 -16.42 7.33
C LYS A 171 -13.01 -16.49 8.74
N LEU A 172 -13.21 -17.59 9.44
CA LEU A 172 -12.51 -17.85 10.70
C LEU A 172 -11.03 -18.16 10.45
N GLN A 173 -10.68 -18.84 9.35
CA GLN A 173 -9.30 -19.06 8.95
C GLN A 173 -8.57 -17.74 8.64
N GLU A 174 -9.22 -16.79 7.95
CA GLU A 174 -8.65 -15.44 7.74
C GLU A 174 -8.34 -14.73 9.06
N ARG A 175 -9.27 -14.77 10.03
CA ARG A 175 -9.08 -14.18 11.36
C ARG A 175 -7.95 -14.87 12.12
N LEU A 176 -7.94 -16.20 12.11
CA LEU A 176 -6.89 -17.01 12.71
C LEU A 176 -5.53 -16.68 12.13
N ALA A 177 -5.42 -16.59 10.80
CA ALA A 177 -4.18 -16.24 10.12
C ALA A 177 -3.70 -14.84 10.50
N LYS A 178 -4.62 -13.86 10.63
CA LYS A 178 -4.29 -12.50 11.05
C LYS A 178 -3.81 -12.42 12.50
N LEU A 179 -4.34 -13.23 13.41
CA LEU A 179 -3.92 -13.27 14.82
C LEU A 179 -2.68 -14.13 15.06
N ALA A 180 -2.56 -15.27 14.39
CA ALA A 180 -1.46 -16.23 14.58
C ALA A 180 -0.25 -15.96 13.68
N GLY A 181 -0.46 -15.37 12.50
CA GLY A 181 0.58 -15.14 11.49
C GLY A 181 1.57 -14.03 11.84
N GLY A 182 1.25 -13.22 12.85
CA GLY A 182 2.12 -12.14 13.32
C GLY A 182 2.46 -11.11 12.25
N VAL A 183 3.44 -10.26 12.54
CA VAL A 183 3.99 -9.29 11.60
C VAL A 183 5.51 -9.40 11.64
N ALA A 184 6.12 -9.72 10.50
CA ALA A 184 7.57 -9.69 10.35
C ALA A 184 8.02 -8.24 10.10
N VAL A 185 8.97 -7.75 10.89
CA VAL A 185 9.54 -6.40 10.75
C VAL A 185 10.96 -6.51 10.21
N ILE A 186 11.19 -5.96 9.01
CA ILE A 186 12.53 -5.85 8.42
C ILE A 186 13.10 -4.49 8.80
N LYS A 187 14.18 -4.48 9.57
CA LYS A 187 14.92 -3.26 9.94
C LYS A 187 16.08 -3.08 8.97
N VAL A 188 16.06 -1.98 8.22
CA VAL A 188 17.11 -1.64 7.26
C VAL A 188 18.05 -0.64 7.91
N GLY A 189 19.35 -0.92 7.88
CA GLY A 189 20.40 -0.02 8.37
C GLY A 189 21.39 0.29 7.25
N ALA A 190 21.87 1.53 7.20
CA ALA A 190 22.91 1.97 6.29
C ALA A 190 23.80 3.04 6.95
N ALA A 191 24.89 3.43 6.30
CA ALA A 191 25.84 4.40 6.84
C ALA A 191 25.30 5.84 6.80
N THR A 192 24.46 6.15 5.81
CA THR A 192 23.78 7.46 5.69
C THR A 192 22.26 7.30 5.55
N GLU A 193 21.50 8.35 5.86
CA GLU A 193 20.04 8.34 5.74
C GLU A 193 19.58 8.13 4.29
N THR A 194 20.29 8.72 3.32
CA THR A 194 19.99 8.58 1.89
C THR A 194 20.12 7.13 1.43
N GLU A 195 21.22 6.47 1.81
CA GLU A 195 21.43 5.03 1.52
C GLU A 195 20.40 4.16 2.23
N MET A 196 20.04 4.50 3.48
CA MET A 196 19.02 3.77 4.23
C MET A 196 17.67 3.84 3.51
N LYS A 197 17.30 5.01 2.98
CA LYS A 197 16.08 5.20 2.19
C LYS A 197 16.13 4.40 0.89
N GLU A 198 17.22 4.47 0.13
CA GLU A 198 17.39 3.71 -1.11
C GLU A 198 17.31 2.19 -0.87
N MET A 199 18.00 1.67 0.14
CA MET A 199 18.00 0.26 0.47
C MET A 199 16.62 -0.19 0.97
N LYS A 200 15.93 0.67 1.71
CA LYS A 200 14.55 0.42 2.14
C LYS A 200 13.61 0.29 0.93
N TYR A 201 13.70 1.18 -0.06
CA TYR A 201 12.89 1.09 -1.27
C TYR A 201 13.17 -0.21 -2.04
N ARG A 202 14.44 -0.57 -2.23
CA ARG A 202 14.81 -1.85 -2.88
C ARG A 202 14.24 -3.08 -2.15
N ILE A 203 14.23 -3.07 -0.82
CA ILE A 203 13.66 -4.17 -0.02
C ILE A 203 12.14 -4.20 -0.14
N GLU A 204 11.48 -3.03 -0.16
CA GLU A 204 10.03 -2.94 -0.38
C GLU A 204 9.64 -3.47 -1.76
N ASP A 205 10.40 -3.11 -2.80
CA ASP A 205 10.20 -3.61 -4.17
C ASP A 205 10.41 -5.12 -4.25
N ALA A 206 11.49 -5.63 -3.66
CA ALA A 206 11.77 -7.06 -3.62
C ALA A 206 10.68 -7.84 -2.87
N LEU A 207 10.13 -7.29 -1.78
CA LEU A 207 9.02 -7.89 -1.05
C LEU A 207 7.75 -7.96 -1.90
N ALA A 208 7.42 -6.89 -2.62
CA ALA A 208 6.27 -6.84 -3.52
C ALA A 208 6.42 -7.84 -4.68
N ALA A 209 7.60 -7.88 -5.32
CA ALA A 209 7.92 -8.81 -6.38
C ALA A 209 7.83 -10.27 -5.92
N THR A 210 8.35 -10.58 -4.71
CA THR A 210 8.29 -11.95 -4.16
C THR A 210 6.85 -12.38 -3.88
N LYS A 211 6.00 -11.49 -3.36
CA LYS A 211 4.56 -11.77 -3.18
C LYS A 211 3.88 -12.06 -4.51
N ALA A 212 4.13 -11.21 -5.51
CA ALA A 212 3.61 -11.41 -6.86
C ALA A 212 4.07 -12.75 -7.49
N ALA A 213 5.31 -13.15 -7.24
CA ALA A 213 5.86 -14.43 -7.70
C ALA A 213 5.19 -15.63 -7.02
N VAL A 214 4.85 -15.52 -5.73
CA VAL A 214 4.11 -16.57 -5.02
C VAL A 214 2.67 -16.71 -5.54
N GLU A 215 2.05 -15.61 -5.96
CA GLU A 215 0.67 -15.59 -6.46
C GLU A 215 0.53 -16.14 -7.88
N GLU A 216 1.33 -15.62 -8.84
CA GLU A 216 1.17 -15.93 -10.28
C GLU A 216 2.37 -16.69 -10.87
N GLY A 217 3.40 -17.00 -10.09
CA GLY A 217 4.61 -17.68 -10.54
C GLY A 217 5.65 -16.75 -11.15
N ILE A 218 6.71 -17.36 -11.72
CA ILE A 218 7.87 -16.67 -12.30
C ILE A 218 8.11 -17.08 -13.76
N ILE A 219 8.72 -16.17 -14.51
CA ILE A 219 9.11 -16.35 -15.91
C ILE A 219 10.55 -15.87 -16.16
N ALA A 220 11.07 -16.13 -17.36
CA ALA A 220 12.39 -15.66 -17.78
C ALA A 220 12.45 -14.13 -17.78
N GLY A 221 13.34 -13.57 -16.96
CA GLY A 221 13.43 -12.13 -16.76
C GLY A 221 14.23 -11.39 -17.85
N GLY A 222 14.59 -10.15 -17.55
CA GLY A 222 15.43 -9.31 -18.42
C GLY A 222 14.76 -8.97 -19.76
N GLY A 223 13.42 -8.93 -19.81
CA GLY A 223 12.65 -8.70 -21.03
C GLY A 223 12.53 -9.91 -21.96
N THR A 224 13.23 -11.02 -21.69
CA THR A 224 13.24 -12.23 -22.53
C THR A 224 11.84 -12.80 -22.76
N SER A 225 10.98 -12.77 -21.73
CA SER A 225 9.61 -13.27 -21.86
C SER A 225 8.77 -12.48 -22.86
N TYR A 226 9.00 -11.17 -23.02
CA TYR A 226 8.32 -10.38 -24.06
C TYR A 226 8.78 -10.79 -25.46
N ILE A 227 10.07 -11.04 -25.66
CA ILE A 227 10.59 -11.55 -26.94
C ILE A 227 9.99 -12.92 -27.27
N ASN A 228 9.89 -13.81 -26.29
CA ASN A 228 9.38 -15.17 -26.48
C ASN A 228 7.91 -15.22 -26.95
N VAL A 229 7.10 -14.18 -26.68
CA VAL A 229 5.69 -14.13 -27.10
C VAL A 229 5.48 -13.46 -28.46
N ILE A 230 6.51 -12.80 -29.03
CA ILE A 230 6.44 -12.14 -30.34
C ILE A 230 5.89 -13.07 -31.44
N PRO A 231 6.33 -14.34 -31.58
CA PRO A 231 5.82 -15.22 -32.63
C PRO A 231 4.32 -15.52 -32.50
N ASP A 232 3.80 -15.56 -31.27
CA ASP A 232 2.37 -15.83 -31.04
C ASP A 232 1.53 -14.58 -31.33
N VAL A 233 2.02 -13.40 -30.99
CA VAL A 233 1.37 -12.12 -31.34
C VAL A 233 1.41 -11.87 -32.84
N ALA A 234 2.51 -12.22 -33.51
CA ALA A 234 2.67 -12.01 -34.95
C ALA A 234 1.64 -12.79 -35.79
N LYS A 235 1.15 -13.95 -35.30
CA LYS A 235 0.08 -14.71 -35.96
C LYS A 235 -1.23 -13.93 -36.09
N LEU A 236 -1.46 -12.94 -35.21
CA LEU A 236 -2.66 -12.10 -35.27
C LEU A 236 -2.68 -11.19 -36.51
N LEU A 237 -1.53 -10.94 -37.14
CA LEU A 237 -1.42 -10.15 -38.37
C LEU A 237 -2.11 -10.80 -39.56
N ASP A 238 -2.32 -12.12 -39.54
CA ASP A 238 -2.97 -12.87 -40.61
C ASP A 238 -4.49 -12.68 -40.61
N SER A 239 -5.05 -12.29 -39.45
CA SER A 239 -6.48 -12.10 -39.22
C SER A 239 -6.90 -10.63 -39.09
N ALA A 240 -5.96 -9.69 -39.20
CA ALA A 240 -6.19 -8.26 -38.96
C ALA A 240 -5.97 -7.43 -40.22
N ASP A 241 -6.82 -6.41 -40.41
CA ASP A 241 -6.81 -5.52 -41.57
C ASP A 241 -6.71 -4.04 -41.12
N GLY A 242 -6.25 -3.18 -42.04
CA GLY A 242 -6.22 -1.73 -41.84
C GLY A 242 -5.51 -1.28 -40.55
N ASP A 243 -6.20 -0.47 -39.75
CA ASP A 243 -5.66 0.15 -38.54
C ASP A 243 -5.35 -0.87 -37.42
N GLU A 244 -6.11 -1.95 -37.34
CA GLU A 244 -5.84 -3.03 -36.36
C GLU A 244 -4.47 -3.66 -36.61
N LYS A 245 -4.13 -3.87 -37.89
CA LYS A 245 -2.80 -4.39 -38.28
C LYS A 245 -1.69 -3.42 -37.89
N THR A 246 -1.92 -2.11 -37.99
CA THR A 246 -0.98 -1.09 -37.53
C THR A 246 -0.78 -1.17 -36.01
N GLY A 247 -1.87 -1.32 -35.25
CA GLY A 247 -1.84 -1.51 -33.79
C GLY A 247 -1.03 -2.74 -33.38
N ILE A 248 -1.25 -3.90 -34.01
CA ILE A 248 -0.48 -5.12 -33.74
C ILE A 248 1.02 -4.90 -33.99
N ASN A 249 1.39 -4.23 -35.09
CA ASN A 249 2.79 -3.92 -35.39
C ASN A 249 3.43 -2.99 -34.34
N ILE A 250 2.68 -2.06 -33.77
CA ILE A 250 3.16 -1.20 -32.67
C ILE A 250 3.46 -2.06 -31.43
N VAL A 251 2.56 -2.97 -31.05
CA VAL A 251 2.77 -3.87 -29.91
C VAL A 251 3.97 -4.78 -30.15
N LEU A 252 4.11 -5.38 -31.34
CA LEU A 252 5.26 -6.22 -31.69
C LEU A 252 6.60 -5.49 -31.49
N LYS A 253 6.68 -4.22 -31.90
CA LYS A 253 7.87 -3.38 -31.68
C LYS A 253 8.07 -3.08 -30.19
N ALA A 254 7.01 -2.73 -29.48
CA ALA A 254 7.07 -2.38 -28.05
C ALA A 254 7.57 -3.54 -27.18
N LEU A 255 7.26 -4.79 -27.54
CA LEU A 255 7.73 -5.99 -26.82
C LEU A 255 9.26 -6.14 -26.85
N GLU A 256 9.95 -5.51 -27.80
CA GLU A 256 11.41 -5.56 -27.91
C GLU A 256 12.12 -4.52 -27.04
N GLU A 257 11.44 -3.42 -26.71
CA GLU A 257 12.02 -2.27 -26.01
C GLU A 257 12.63 -2.62 -24.65
N PRO A 258 12.04 -3.49 -23.80
CA PRO A 258 12.63 -3.80 -22.51
C PRO A 258 14.03 -4.43 -22.61
N VAL A 259 14.24 -5.37 -23.55
CA VAL A 259 15.56 -5.97 -23.79
C VAL A 259 16.51 -4.93 -24.38
N ARG A 260 16.04 -4.12 -25.33
CA ARG A 260 16.82 -3.07 -25.97
C ARG A 260 17.35 -2.05 -24.95
N GLN A 261 16.47 -1.55 -24.09
CA GLN A 261 16.82 -0.57 -23.07
C GLN A 261 17.80 -1.13 -22.05
N ILE A 262 17.66 -2.39 -21.64
CA ILE A 262 18.61 -3.06 -20.73
C ILE A 262 19.99 -3.16 -21.38
N ALA A 263 20.07 -3.54 -22.66
CA ALA A 263 21.32 -3.63 -23.39
C ALA A 263 21.99 -2.25 -23.59
N GLU A 264 21.21 -1.22 -23.92
CA GLU A 264 21.72 0.15 -24.05
C GLU A 264 22.27 0.70 -22.72
N ASN A 265 21.59 0.40 -21.60
CA ASN A 265 22.09 0.75 -20.27
C ASN A 265 23.40 0.01 -19.91
N ALA A 266 23.65 -1.14 -20.52
CA ALA A 266 24.93 -1.86 -20.44
C ALA A 266 25.99 -1.33 -21.43
N GLY A 267 25.66 -0.32 -22.25
CA GLY A 267 26.57 0.25 -23.26
C GLY A 267 26.71 -0.58 -24.53
N LEU A 268 25.77 -1.49 -24.80
CA LEU A 268 25.78 -2.39 -25.95
C LEU A 268 24.74 -1.98 -27.00
N GLU A 269 24.92 -2.47 -28.23
CA GLU A 269 24.00 -2.22 -29.34
C GLU A 269 22.69 -3.01 -29.17
N GLY A 270 21.65 -2.36 -28.64
CA GLY A 270 20.41 -3.03 -28.24
C GLY A 270 19.70 -3.81 -29.35
N SER A 271 19.71 -3.31 -30.59
CA SER A 271 19.14 -4.01 -31.75
C SER A 271 19.82 -5.36 -32.01
N VAL A 272 21.15 -5.42 -31.88
CA VAL A 272 21.91 -6.67 -32.06
C VAL A 272 21.59 -7.67 -30.95
N ILE A 273 21.43 -7.19 -29.72
CA ILE A 273 21.06 -8.05 -28.59
C ILE A 273 19.66 -8.61 -28.78
N VAL A 274 18.68 -7.78 -29.12
CA VAL A 274 17.30 -8.20 -29.39
C VAL A 274 17.24 -9.28 -30.47
N ASP A 275 17.90 -9.07 -31.61
CA ASP A 275 17.88 -10.04 -32.70
C ASP A 275 18.53 -11.37 -32.33
N LYS A 276 19.60 -11.34 -31.53
CA LYS A 276 20.21 -12.56 -30.98
C LYS A 276 19.27 -13.27 -30.00
N VAL A 277 18.60 -12.55 -29.09
CA VAL A 277 17.64 -13.15 -28.14
C VAL A 277 16.46 -13.79 -28.90
N LYS A 278 15.94 -13.15 -29.96
CA LYS A 278 14.89 -13.74 -30.83
C LYS A 278 15.32 -15.06 -31.47
N ALA A 279 16.60 -15.21 -31.77
CA ALA A 279 17.15 -16.43 -32.37
C ALA A 279 17.48 -17.53 -31.34
N CYS A 280 17.48 -17.21 -30.04
CA CYS A 280 17.72 -18.16 -28.96
C CYS A 280 16.49 -19.05 -28.71
N LYS A 281 16.67 -20.11 -27.92
CA LYS A 281 15.55 -20.96 -27.52
C LYS A 281 14.67 -20.22 -26.51
N LYS A 282 13.39 -20.59 -26.45
CA LYS A 282 12.47 -20.05 -25.45
C LYS A 282 13.04 -20.22 -24.03
N GLY A 283 13.23 -19.10 -23.33
CA GLY A 283 13.78 -19.05 -21.97
C GLY A 283 15.29 -18.78 -21.90
N GLU A 284 16.00 -18.85 -23.02
CA GLU A 284 17.35 -18.31 -23.15
C GLU A 284 17.28 -16.81 -23.48
N GLY A 285 18.09 -16.00 -22.80
CA GLY A 285 18.07 -14.54 -22.92
C GLY A 285 19.46 -13.95 -22.70
N PHE A 286 19.52 -12.63 -22.62
CA PHE A 286 20.76 -11.89 -22.43
C PHE A 286 20.94 -11.48 -20.96
N ASN A 287 22.03 -11.95 -20.34
CA ASN A 287 22.43 -11.51 -19.01
C ASN A 287 23.31 -10.26 -19.14
N ALA A 288 22.75 -9.08 -18.87
CA ALA A 288 23.47 -7.82 -18.97
C ALA A 288 24.58 -7.62 -17.92
N LEU A 289 24.58 -8.40 -16.84
CA LEU A 289 25.63 -8.32 -15.81
C LEU A 289 26.93 -9.04 -16.25
N THR A 290 26.79 -10.16 -16.97
CA THR A 290 27.93 -10.96 -17.45
C THR A 290 28.16 -10.83 -18.96
N GLU A 291 27.25 -10.17 -19.67
CA GLU A 291 27.22 -10.03 -21.13
C GLU A 291 27.13 -11.37 -21.89
N GLU A 292 26.52 -12.38 -21.28
CA GLU A 292 26.39 -13.72 -21.84
C GLU A 292 24.93 -14.10 -22.16
N TYR A 293 24.76 -14.96 -23.16
CA TYR A 293 23.46 -15.58 -23.46
C TYR A 293 23.31 -16.86 -22.63
N ALA A 294 22.26 -16.92 -21.82
CA ALA A 294 22.08 -18.03 -20.90
C ALA A 294 20.59 -18.36 -20.68
N ASP A 295 20.34 -19.55 -20.14
CA ASP A 295 19.03 -19.91 -19.60
C ASP A 295 18.73 -19.00 -18.41
N MET A 296 17.73 -18.12 -18.57
CA MET A 296 17.46 -17.04 -17.63
C MET A 296 17.02 -17.58 -16.26
N LEU A 297 16.20 -18.63 -16.26
CA LEU A 297 15.73 -19.28 -15.03
C LEU A 297 16.88 -19.94 -14.27
N LYS A 298 17.75 -20.69 -14.97
CA LYS A 298 18.93 -21.31 -14.33
C LYS A 298 19.95 -20.29 -13.84
N SER A 299 20.03 -19.14 -14.52
CA SER A 299 20.92 -18.03 -14.15
C SER A 299 20.34 -17.16 -13.02
N GLY A 300 19.12 -17.44 -12.55
CA GLY A 300 18.45 -16.69 -11.49
C GLY A 300 17.89 -15.34 -11.93
N ILE A 301 17.82 -15.06 -13.23
CA ILE A 301 17.23 -13.84 -13.79
C ILE A 301 15.76 -14.11 -14.08
N VAL A 302 14.93 -13.82 -13.10
CA VAL A 302 13.50 -14.17 -13.10
C VAL A 302 12.66 -12.95 -12.79
N ASP A 303 11.54 -12.83 -13.50
CA ASP A 303 10.54 -11.81 -13.24
C ASP A 303 9.22 -12.48 -12.80
N PRO A 304 8.47 -11.90 -11.85
CA PRO A 304 7.13 -12.38 -11.52
C PRO A 304 6.17 -12.18 -12.70
N VAL A 305 5.36 -13.19 -13.01
CA VAL A 305 4.39 -13.13 -14.12
C VAL A 305 3.48 -11.91 -14.03
N LYS A 306 2.94 -11.67 -12.84
CA LYS A 306 2.04 -10.54 -12.55
C LYS A 306 2.69 -9.19 -12.88
N VAL A 307 3.97 -9.02 -12.58
CA VAL A 307 4.69 -7.76 -12.83
C VAL A 307 4.83 -7.51 -14.33
N THR A 308 5.30 -8.50 -15.08
CA THR A 308 5.45 -8.40 -16.54
C THR A 308 4.11 -8.19 -17.24
N ARG A 309 3.07 -8.94 -16.86
CA ARG A 309 1.72 -8.78 -17.44
C ARG A 309 1.13 -7.41 -17.12
N SER A 310 1.13 -6.99 -15.85
CA SER A 310 0.57 -5.71 -15.43
C SER A 310 1.31 -4.52 -16.03
N ALA A 311 2.63 -4.60 -16.20
CA ALA A 311 3.39 -3.55 -16.86
C ALA A 311 2.92 -3.33 -18.31
N LEU A 312 2.75 -4.42 -19.08
CA LEU A 312 2.29 -4.35 -20.46
C LEU A 312 0.84 -3.85 -20.56
N GLU A 313 -0.07 -4.40 -19.75
CA GLU A 313 -1.49 -4.01 -19.75
C GLU A 313 -1.69 -2.53 -19.39
N ASN A 314 -1.02 -2.05 -18.34
CA ASN A 314 -1.14 -0.66 -17.91
C ASN A 314 -0.50 0.30 -18.92
N ALA A 315 0.66 -0.05 -19.48
CA ALA A 315 1.31 0.76 -20.52
C ALA A 315 0.43 0.86 -21.78
N ALA A 316 -0.14 -0.26 -22.23
CA ALA A 316 -1.05 -0.28 -23.38
C ALA A 316 -2.32 0.54 -23.10
N SER A 317 -2.88 0.46 -21.88
CA SER A 317 -4.05 1.23 -21.47
C SER A 317 -3.81 2.74 -21.56
N VAL A 318 -2.69 3.22 -21.01
CA VAL A 318 -2.34 4.65 -21.07
C VAL A 318 -2.02 5.08 -22.50
N ALA A 319 -1.27 4.28 -23.25
CA ALA A 319 -0.94 4.60 -24.64
C ALA A 319 -2.19 4.70 -25.53
N ALA A 320 -3.14 3.77 -25.39
CA ALA A 320 -4.40 3.82 -26.13
C ALA A 320 -5.22 5.07 -25.77
N MET A 321 -5.26 5.44 -24.49
CA MET A 321 -5.94 6.66 -24.03
C MET A 321 -5.31 7.91 -24.66
N VAL A 322 -3.98 8.02 -24.63
CA VAL A 322 -3.26 9.16 -25.21
C VAL A 322 -3.45 9.24 -26.73
N LEU A 323 -3.33 8.12 -27.45
CA LEU A 323 -3.47 8.07 -28.91
C LEU A 323 -4.88 8.43 -29.40
N THR A 324 -5.90 8.23 -28.56
CA THR A 324 -7.30 8.54 -28.89
C THR A 324 -7.77 9.90 -28.33
N THR A 325 -6.90 10.63 -27.63
CA THR A 325 -7.23 11.95 -27.08
C THR A 325 -7.06 13.03 -28.15
N GLU A 326 -8.17 13.48 -28.73
CA GLU A 326 -8.20 14.54 -29.77
C GLU A 326 -7.97 15.96 -29.21
N SER A 327 -8.32 16.20 -27.94
CA SER A 327 -8.22 17.54 -27.36
C SER A 327 -7.91 17.49 -25.87
N LEU A 328 -7.18 18.51 -25.40
CA LEU A 328 -6.81 18.70 -24.00
C LEU A 328 -7.20 20.12 -23.58
N VAL A 329 -7.85 20.24 -22.42
CA VAL A 329 -8.12 21.53 -21.77
C VAL A 329 -7.20 21.62 -20.57
N ALA A 330 -6.42 22.69 -20.49
CA ALA A 330 -5.53 22.97 -19.38
C ALA A 330 -5.81 24.37 -18.84
N ASP A 331 -5.57 24.55 -17.54
CA ASP A 331 -5.60 25.88 -16.95
C ASP A 331 -4.57 26.78 -17.61
N LYS A 332 -4.93 28.04 -17.78
CA LYS A 332 -3.98 29.04 -18.27
C LYS A 332 -2.84 29.13 -17.24
N PRO A 333 -1.56 29.02 -17.65
CA PRO A 333 -0.44 29.18 -16.74
C PRO A 333 -0.60 30.47 -15.94
N GLU A 334 -0.54 30.36 -14.61
CA GLU A 334 -0.57 31.56 -13.78
C GLU A 334 0.60 32.45 -14.17
N LYS A 335 0.32 33.72 -14.42
CA LYS A 335 1.39 34.71 -14.47
C LYS A 335 1.93 34.76 -13.05
N ASN A 336 3.17 34.32 -12.83
CA ASN A 336 3.87 34.49 -11.56
C ASN A 336 3.51 35.88 -11.03
N PRO A 337 2.95 36.00 -9.80
CA PRO A 337 2.74 37.31 -9.21
C PRO A 337 4.09 38.04 -9.29
N PRO A 338 4.10 39.34 -9.69
CA PRO A 338 5.33 40.09 -9.70
C PRO A 338 6.00 39.85 -8.34
N ALA A 339 7.26 39.40 -8.38
CA ALA A 339 8.05 39.19 -7.19
C ALA A 339 7.79 40.39 -6.29
N ALA A 340 7.25 40.13 -5.09
CA ALA A 340 6.96 41.19 -4.14
C ALA A 340 8.20 42.08 -4.09
N PRO A 341 8.07 43.41 -4.29
CA PRO A 341 9.22 44.29 -4.29
C PRO A 341 10.01 43.97 -3.03
N ALA A 342 11.28 43.60 -3.22
CA ALA A 342 12.18 43.37 -2.10
C ALA A 342 12.02 44.56 -1.17
N MET A 343 11.57 44.30 0.07
CA MET A 343 11.54 45.33 1.10
C MET A 343 12.94 45.91 1.14
N ASP A 344 13.03 47.19 0.76
CA ASP A 344 14.26 47.95 0.87
C ASP A 344 14.71 47.87 2.34
N PRO A 345 15.90 47.30 2.63
CA PRO A 345 16.44 47.28 3.99
C PRO A 345 16.63 48.69 4.57
N SER A 346 16.50 49.75 3.77
CA SER A 346 16.70 51.14 4.20
C SER A 346 15.50 51.78 4.89
N MET A 347 14.34 51.13 5.00
CA MET A 347 13.13 51.69 5.64
C MET A 347 12.86 51.12 7.05
N GLY A 348 13.89 50.60 7.71
CA GLY A 348 13.87 50.23 9.13
C GLY A 348 14.59 51.26 10.00
N GLY A 349 14.00 52.45 10.18
CA GLY A 349 14.53 53.42 11.14
C GLY A 349 13.95 54.81 11.01
N MET A 350 12.89 55.10 11.76
CA MET A 350 12.75 56.31 12.61
C MET A 350 11.34 56.40 13.18
N TYR A 351 11.29 56.40 14.52
CA TYR A 351 10.20 56.66 15.47
C TYR A 351 9.28 55.51 15.85
#